data_AF-A0A6L9L7Q5-F1
#
_entry.id   AF-A0A6L9L7Q5-F1
#
_cell.length_a   1.000
_cell.length_b   1.000
_cell.length_c   1.000
_cell.angle_alpha   90.00
_cell.angle_beta   90.00
_cell.angle_gamma   90.00
#
_symmetry.space_group_name_H-M   'P 1'
#
loop_
_entity.id
_entity.type
_entity.pdbx_description
1 polymer ?
#
loop_
_entity_poly.entity_id
_entity_poly.type
_entity_poly.pdbx_seq_one_letter_code
_entity_poly.pdbx_strand_id
1 'polypeptide(L)'
;MEKHTPMMQQYHALKAEHPERLLFYRMGDFYELFYEDAEKAAGLLDITLTRRGTSAGQPIPMAGVPYHAVEQYLARLVRLGESAAICEQVGDPATAKGPVERQVVRIITPGTLTDAALLDESRDTLLAAIAPQGTTAGLATLNLSSGQLILS
;
A
#
# COMPACT_ATOMS: atom_id res chain seq x y z
N MET A 1 16.40 -5.38 -26.19
CA MET A 1 15.59 -4.86 -25.07
C MET A 1 16.30 -5.20 -23.79
N GLU A 2 16.78 -4.20 -23.05
CA GLU A 2 17.38 -4.45 -21.74
C GLU A 2 16.31 -4.97 -20.78
N LYS A 3 16.57 -6.12 -20.18
CA LYS A 3 15.61 -6.83 -19.36
C LYS A 3 15.64 -6.27 -17.94
N HIS A 4 14.48 -6.01 -17.36
CA HIS A 4 14.37 -5.66 -15.94
C HIS A 4 15.04 -6.73 -15.07
N THR A 5 15.60 -6.34 -13.92
CA THR A 5 16.11 -7.32 -12.96
C THR A 5 14.96 -8.22 -12.47
N PRO A 6 15.22 -9.45 -12.02
CA PRO A 6 14.17 -10.34 -11.52
C PRO A 6 13.31 -9.71 -10.41
N MET A 7 13.91 -8.89 -9.54
CA MET A 7 13.18 -8.15 -8.51
C MET A 7 12.22 -7.12 -9.13
N MET A 8 12.69 -6.33 -10.10
CA MET A 8 11.84 -5.31 -10.73
C MET A 8 10.72 -5.94 -11.57
N GLN A 9 10.94 -7.11 -12.18
CA GLN A 9 9.87 -7.85 -12.86
C GLN A 9 8.76 -8.24 -11.88
N GLN A 10 9.12 -8.76 -10.69
CA GLN A 10 8.15 -9.09 -9.64
C GLN A 10 7.44 -7.84 -9.12
N TYR A 11 8.17 -6.74 -8.89
CA TYR A 11 7.59 -5.46 -8.47
C TYR A 11 6.56 -4.94 -9.49
N HIS A 12 6.92 -4.89 -10.78
CA HIS A 12 6.01 -4.38 -11.82
C HIS A 12 4.76 -5.25 -11.99
N ALA A 13 4.88 -6.57 -11.83
CA ALA A 13 3.73 -7.46 -11.84
C ALA A 13 2.73 -7.13 -10.71
N LEU A 14 3.23 -7.00 -9.48
CA LEU A 14 2.40 -6.65 -8.32
C LEU A 14 1.85 -5.22 -8.42
N LYS A 15 2.62 -4.27 -8.95
CA LYS A 15 2.17 -2.90 -9.16
C LYS A 15 1.07 -2.82 -10.24
N ALA A 16 1.10 -3.67 -11.26
CA ALA A 16 0.06 -3.73 -12.29
C ALA A 16 -1.30 -4.21 -11.74
N GLU A 17 -1.31 -4.99 -10.65
CA GLU A 17 -2.53 -5.37 -9.93
C GLU A 17 -3.08 -4.21 -9.06
N HIS A 18 -2.23 -3.23 -8.73
CA HIS A 18 -2.55 -2.08 -7.88
C HIS A 18 -2.06 -0.74 -8.47
N PRO A 19 -2.47 -0.37 -9.70
CA PRO A 19 -1.87 0.75 -10.43
C PRO A 19 -2.05 2.09 -9.70
N GLU A 20 -3.22 2.32 -9.11
CA GLU A 20 -3.60 3.58 -8.46
C GLU A 20 -3.16 3.70 -6.98
N ARG A 21 -2.54 2.66 -6.41
CA ARG A 21 -2.21 2.60 -4.97
C ARG A 21 -0.71 2.61 -4.78
N LEU A 22 -0.23 3.27 -3.72
CA LEU A 22 1.18 3.17 -3.33
C LEU A 22 1.50 1.72 -2.95
N LEU A 23 2.54 1.13 -3.54
CA LEU A 23 2.98 -0.23 -3.24
C LEU A 23 4.17 -0.20 -2.27
N PHE A 24 3.92 -0.56 -1.02
CA PHE A 24 4.94 -0.75 0.01
C PHE A 24 5.53 -2.15 -0.16
N TYR A 25 6.69 -2.23 -0.82
CA TYR A 25 7.32 -3.49 -1.21
C TYR A 25 8.39 -3.92 -0.20
N ARG A 26 8.18 -5.06 0.45
CA ARG A 26 9.09 -5.54 1.50
C ARG A 26 10.48 -5.90 0.97
N MET A 27 11.49 -5.24 1.54
CA MET A 27 12.91 -5.42 1.26
C MET A 27 13.71 -5.48 2.57
N GLY A 28 13.89 -6.67 3.13
CA GLY A 28 14.63 -6.85 4.38
C GLY A 28 13.92 -6.16 5.54
N ASP A 29 14.52 -5.13 6.13
CA ASP A 29 13.94 -4.35 7.25
C ASP A 29 13.23 -3.06 6.80
N PHE A 30 12.99 -2.89 5.51
CA PHE A 30 12.33 -1.72 4.94
C PHE A 30 11.11 -2.11 4.09
N TYR A 31 10.14 -1.20 4.03
CA TYR A 31 9.25 -1.13 2.88
C TYR A 31 9.78 -0.06 1.94
N GLU A 32 10.02 -0.46 0.71
CA GLU A 32 10.49 0.41 -0.35
C GLU A 32 9.37 0.66 -1.36
N LEU A 33 9.36 1.86 -1.91
CA LEU A 33 8.52 2.27 -3.03
C LEU A 33 9.45 2.68 -4.18
N PHE A 34 9.02 2.48 -5.42
CA PHE A 34 9.83 2.76 -6.60
C PHE A 34 9.11 3.63 -7.63
N TYR A 35 9.89 4.34 -8.43
CA TYR A 35 9.39 5.21 -9.52
C TYR A 35 8.42 6.28 -9.01
N GLU A 36 7.26 6.44 -9.64
CA GLU A 36 6.25 7.43 -9.28
C GLU A 36 5.76 7.27 -7.84
N ASP A 37 5.66 6.03 -7.34
CA ASP A 37 5.29 5.78 -5.94
C ASP A 37 6.35 6.32 -4.97
N ALA A 38 7.63 6.24 -5.34
CA ALA A 38 8.72 6.78 -4.53
C ALA A 38 8.66 8.31 -4.46
N GLU A 39 8.44 8.96 -5.60
CA GLU A 39 8.35 10.42 -5.70
C GLU A 39 7.14 10.96 -4.93
N LYS A 40 5.98 10.31 -5.11
CA LYS A 40 4.75 10.64 -4.40
C LYS A 40 4.90 10.42 -2.89
N ALA A 41 5.42 9.25 -2.48
CA ALA A 41 5.62 8.96 -1.06
C ALA A 41 6.64 9.90 -0.40
N ALA A 42 7.73 10.24 -1.09
CA ALA A 42 8.71 11.20 -0.60
C ALA A 42 8.07 12.56 -0.27
N GLY A 43 7.22 13.07 -1.17
CA GLY A 43 6.50 14.33 -0.95
C GLY A 43 5.43 14.24 0.16
N LEU A 44 4.63 13.19 0.19
CA LEU A 44 3.53 13.04 1.16
C LEU A 44 4.02 12.72 2.58
N LEU A 45 5.07 11.92 2.69
CA LEU A 45 5.58 11.41 3.95
C LEU A 45 6.78 12.19 4.49
N ASP A 46 7.32 13.12 3.70
CA ASP A 46 8.55 13.85 4.02
C ASP A 46 9.70 12.87 4.32
N ILE A 47 9.90 11.92 3.40
CA ILE A 47 10.98 10.93 3.45
C ILE A 47 11.94 11.15 2.28
N THR A 48 13.19 10.73 2.46
CA THR A 48 14.24 10.95 1.45
C THR A 48 13.94 10.18 0.17
N LEU A 49 13.82 10.90 -0.95
CA LEU A 49 13.88 10.33 -2.29
C LEU A 49 15.35 10.08 -2.66
N THR A 50 15.67 8.84 -2.98
CA THR A 50 16.99 8.40 -3.43
C THR A 50 16.87 7.56 -4.71
N ARG A 51 17.94 6.89 -5.10
CA ARG A 51 17.97 6.01 -6.27
C ARG A 51 18.62 4.67 -5.94
N ARG A 52 18.09 3.58 -6.51
CA ARG A 52 18.60 2.22 -6.33
C ARG A 52 19.07 1.65 -7.66
N GLY A 53 20.40 1.55 -7.83
CA GLY A 53 21.00 0.89 -9.00
C GLY A 53 20.41 1.35 -10.33
N THR A 54 20.33 0.44 -11.29
CA THR A 54 19.72 0.67 -12.61
C THR A 54 18.89 -0.53 -13.04
N SER A 55 17.77 -0.30 -13.72
CA SER A 55 16.99 -1.33 -14.41
C SER A 55 16.54 -0.81 -15.76
N ALA A 56 16.63 -1.65 -16.79
CA ALA A 56 16.39 -1.25 -18.19
C ALA A 56 17.16 0.04 -18.58
N GLY A 57 18.42 0.12 -18.14
CA GLY A 57 19.33 1.23 -18.48
C GLY A 57 19.10 2.54 -17.71
N GLN A 58 18.08 2.61 -16.85
CA GLN A 58 17.72 3.82 -16.11
C GLN A 58 17.88 3.63 -14.58
N PRO A 59 18.32 4.65 -13.83
CA PRO A 59 18.28 4.63 -12.38
C PRO A 59 16.85 4.47 -11.86
N ILE A 60 16.66 3.70 -10.80
CA ILE A 60 15.33 3.48 -10.20
C ILE A 60 15.14 4.50 -9.07
N PRO A 61 14.21 5.48 -9.17
CA PRO A 61 13.82 6.31 -8.03
C PRO A 61 13.28 5.43 -6.91
N MET A 62 13.68 5.70 -5.67
CA MET A 62 13.33 4.89 -4.51
C MET A 62 13.14 5.77 -3.28
N ALA A 63 12.11 5.46 -2.50
CA ALA A 63 11.92 5.97 -1.15
C ALA A 63 11.54 4.79 -0.25
N GLY A 64 11.77 4.89 1.06
CA GLY A 64 11.44 3.79 1.94
C GLY A 64 11.32 4.18 3.40
N VAL A 65 10.65 3.32 4.15
CA VAL A 65 10.44 3.48 5.59
C VAL A 65 10.85 2.20 6.32
N PRO A 66 11.39 2.30 7.55
CA PRO A 66 11.68 1.13 8.36
C PRO A 66 10.41 0.33 8.65
N TYR A 67 10.49 -0.99 8.56
CA TYR A 67 9.38 -1.91 8.83
C TYR A 67 8.64 -1.59 10.12
N HIS A 68 9.39 -1.49 11.22
CA HIS A 68 8.84 -1.30 12.55
C HIS A 68 8.13 0.04 12.74
N ALA A 69 8.31 0.99 11.80
CA ALA A 69 7.68 2.29 11.82
C ALA A 69 6.56 2.44 10.77
N VAL A 70 6.29 1.41 9.96
CA VAL A 70 5.39 1.53 8.79
C VAL A 70 4.00 2.02 9.16
N GLU A 71 3.44 1.55 10.28
CA GLU A 71 2.07 1.88 10.70
C GLU A 71 1.86 3.39 10.88
N GLN A 72 2.87 4.10 11.40
CA GLN A 72 2.81 5.55 11.57
C GLN A 72 2.75 6.29 10.21
N TYR A 73 3.48 5.80 9.21
CA TYR A 73 3.45 6.35 7.86
C TYR A 73 2.15 6.03 7.14
N LEU A 74 1.61 4.81 7.32
CA LEU A 74 0.33 4.42 6.74
C LEU A 74 -0.83 5.27 7.29
N ALA A 75 -0.83 5.57 8.59
CA ALA A 75 -1.81 6.48 9.18
C ALA A 75 -1.74 7.89 8.56
N ARG A 76 -0.53 8.41 8.33
CA ARG A 76 -0.35 9.71 7.66
C ARG A 76 -0.90 9.68 6.24
N LEU A 77 -0.60 8.64 5.45
CA LEU A 77 -1.13 8.49 4.09
C LEU A 77 -2.67 8.43 4.08
N VAL A 78 -3.24 7.63 4.98
CA VAL A 78 -4.70 7.50 5.06
C VAL A 78 -5.37 8.83 5.40
N ARG A 79 -4.79 9.62 6.33
CA ARG A 79 -5.31 10.96 6.65
C ARG A 79 -5.27 11.93 5.47
N LEU A 80 -4.36 11.68 4.51
CA LEU A 80 -4.28 12.41 3.23
C LEU A 80 -5.22 11.83 2.15
N GLY A 81 -6.01 10.81 2.47
CA GLY A 81 -6.92 10.15 1.55
C GLY A 81 -6.26 9.08 0.66
N GLU A 82 -5.00 8.74 0.92
CA GLU A 82 -4.23 7.82 0.10
C GLU A 82 -4.39 6.36 0.54
N SER A 83 -4.47 5.47 -0.44
CA SER A 83 -4.51 4.02 -0.21
C SER A 83 -3.17 3.38 -0.53
N ALA A 84 -2.80 2.36 0.25
CA ALA A 84 -1.53 1.65 0.11
C ALA A 84 -1.73 0.14 0.11
N ALA A 85 -1.01 -0.55 -0.78
CA ALA A 85 -0.88 -1.99 -0.80
C ALA A 85 0.41 -2.40 -0.07
N ILE A 86 0.31 -3.32 0.88
CA ILE A 86 1.44 -3.84 1.65
C ILE A 86 1.83 -5.20 1.08
N CYS A 87 3.01 -5.25 0.50
CA CYS A 87 3.56 -6.44 -0.10
C CYS A 87 4.64 -7.03 0.82
N GLU A 88 4.45 -8.29 1.22
CA GLU A 88 5.37 -9.03 2.08
C GLU A 88 6.13 -10.11 1.33
N GLN A 89 7.26 -10.53 1.92
CA GLN A 89 7.95 -11.75 1.52
C GLN A 89 7.20 -12.96 2.06
N VAL A 90 6.85 -13.89 1.18
CA VAL A 90 6.18 -15.14 1.49
C VAL A 90 7.12 -16.30 1.17
N GLY A 91 7.26 -17.25 2.08
CA GLY A 91 8.18 -18.38 1.96
C GLY A 91 9.54 -18.13 2.61
N ASP A 92 10.37 -19.18 2.67
CA ASP A 92 11.66 -19.16 3.35
C ASP A 92 12.79 -18.68 2.41
N PRO A 93 13.46 -17.54 2.71
CA PRO A 93 14.58 -17.04 1.94
C PRO A 93 15.74 -18.04 1.80
N ALA A 94 15.94 -18.91 2.79
CA ALA A 94 17.02 -19.89 2.79
C ALA A 94 16.83 -21.01 1.77
N THR A 95 15.59 -21.24 1.32
CA THR A 95 15.25 -22.31 0.37
C THR A 95 15.02 -21.82 -1.06
N ALA A 96 14.98 -20.49 -1.27
CA ALA A 96 14.67 -19.89 -2.56
C ALA A 96 15.90 -19.88 -3.49
N LYS A 97 15.76 -20.41 -4.72
CA LYS A 97 16.79 -20.34 -5.78
C LYS A 97 16.80 -19.00 -6.54
N GLY A 98 16.01 -18.02 -6.11
CA GLY A 98 15.80 -16.72 -6.77
C GLY A 98 15.20 -15.71 -5.78
N PRO A 99 14.65 -14.57 -6.25
CA PRO A 99 13.92 -13.67 -5.38
C PRO A 99 12.81 -14.43 -4.65
N VAL A 100 12.73 -14.23 -3.33
CA VAL A 100 11.67 -14.80 -2.49
C VAL A 100 10.31 -14.38 -3.07
N GLU A 101 9.34 -15.28 -2.99
CA GLU A 101 7.98 -14.97 -3.41
C GLU A 101 7.45 -13.78 -2.61
N ARG A 102 6.63 -12.97 -3.25
CA ARG A 102 6.04 -11.80 -2.65
C ARG A 102 4.59 -11.66 -3.03
N GLN A 103 3.77 -11.29 -2.05
CA GLN A 103 2.34 -11.16 -2.21
C GLN A 103 1.85 -9.92 -1.48
N VAL A 104 0.80 -9.29 -2.01
CA VAL A 104 0.09 -8.23 -1.27
C VAL A 104 -0.80 -8.90 -0.25
N VAL A 105 -0.48 -8.68 1.03
CA VAL A 105 -1.17 -9.33 2.16
C VAL A 105 -2.24 -8.42 2.76
N ARG A 106 -2.14 -7.11 2.53
CA ARG A 106 -3.04 -6.11 3.13
C ARG A 106 -3.14 -4.90 2.21
N ILE A 107 -4.36 -4.40 2.03
CA ILE A 107 -4.61 -3.10 1.40
C ILE A 107 -5.22 -2.19 2.47
N ILE A 108 -4.56 -1.06 2.71
CA ILE A 108 -5.02 -0.03 3.61
C ILE A 108 -5.68 1.07 2.79
N THR A 109 -6.89 1.46 3.19
CA THR A 109 -7.67 2.55 2.59
C THR A 109 -8.25 3.42 3.71
N PRO A 110 -8.66 4.67 3.42
CA PRO A 110 -9.24 5.53 4.45
C PRO A 110 -10.43 4.97 5.20
N GLY A 111 -11.27 4.17 4.55
CA GLY A 111 -12.44 3.54 5.16
C GLY A 111 -12.16 2.19 5.84
N THR A 112 -10.93 1.66 5.77
CA THR A 112 -10.60 0.30 6.24
C THR A 112 -9.59 0.23 7.36
N LEU A 113 -9.29 1.36 8.01
CA LEU A 113 -8.47 1.37 9.21
C LEU A 113 -9.21 0.73 10.39
N THR A 114 -8.56 -0.22 11.04
CA THR A 114 -9.06 -0.92 12.23
C THR A 114 -8.24 -0.65 13.47
N ASP A 115 -6.99 -0.19 13.32
CA ASP A 115 -6.12 0.10 14.46
C ASP A 115 -6.53 1.41 15.13
N ALA A 116 -7.01 1.31 16.38
CA ALA A 116 -7.44 2.44 17.19
C ALA A 116 -6.34 3.50 17.35
N ALA A 117 -5.05 3.12 17.34
CA ALA A 117 -3.94 4.06 17.45
C ALA A 117 -3.79 4.97 16.23
N LEU A 118 -4.38 4.59 15.09
CA LEU A 118 -4.30 5.33 13.82
C LEU A 118 -5.58 6.12 13.53
N LEU A 119 -6.69 5.72 14.14
CA LEU A 119 -8.00 6.37 14.04
C LEU A 119 -8.06 7.65 14.89
N ASP A 120 -8.85 8.61 14.43
CA ASP A 120 -9.18 9.80 15.21
C ASP A 120 -10.34 9.45 16.14
N GLU A 121 -10.11 9.41 17.46
CA GLU A 121 -11.13 9.07 18.46
C GLU A 121 -12.36 9.99 18.42
N SER A 122 -12.23 11.18 17.82
CA SER A 122 -13.35 12.13 17.66
C SER A 122 -14.21 11.88 16.42
N ARG A 123 -13.86 10.91 15.56
CA ARG A 123 -14.53 10.68 14.28
C ARG A 123 -14.75 9.21 13.98
N ASP A 124 -15.99 8.86 13.65
CA ASP A 124 -16.29 7.56 13.08
C ASP A 124 -15.69 7.40 11.68
N THR A 125 -15.02 6.27 11.45
CA THR A 125 -14.53 5.86 10.13
C THR A 125 -15.51 4.84 9.56
N LEU A 126 -16.33 5.29 8.62
CA LEU A 126 -17.36 4.48 7.96
C LEU A 126 -16.96 4.18 6.52
N LEU A 127 -17.04 2.91 6.15
CA LEU A 127 -17.08 2.49 4.75
C LEU A 127 -18.53 2.48 4.29
N ALA A 128 -18.83 3.18 3.19
CA ALA A 128 -20.16 3.23 2.61
C ALA A 128 -20.17 2.65 1.20
N ALA A 129 -21.27 1.96 0.86
CA ALA A 129 -21.56 1.49 -0.49
C ALA A 129 -22.98 1.92 -0.86
N ILE A 130 -23.14 2.47 -2.07
CA ILE A 130 -24.44 2.86 -2.62
C ILE A 130 -24.73 2.04 -3.88
N ALA A 131 -25.93 1.48 -3.97
CA ALA A 131 -26.40 0.69 -5.09
C ALA A 131 -27.67 1.32 -5.69
N PRO A 132 -27.54 2.21 -6.68
CA PRO A 132 -28.68 2.86 -7.33
C PRO A 132 -29.56 1.84 -8.07
N GLN A 133 -30.88 1.99 -7.97
CA GLN A 133 -31.88 1.19 -8.67
C GLN A 133 -33.06 2.08 -9.11
N GLY A 134 -32.98 2.60 -10.34
CA GLY A 134 -34.02 3.50 -10.86
C GLY A 134 -34.11 4.79 -10.04
N THR A 135 -35.24 5.00 -9.36
CA THR A 135 -35.47 6.16 -8.49
C THR A 135 -35.16 5.91 -7.02
N THR A 136 -34.71 4.71 -6.65
CA THR A 136 -34.28 4.36 -5.29
C THR A 136 -32.80 3.98 -5.28
N ALA A 137 -32.21 3.84 -4.10
CA ALA A 137 -30.87 3.31 -3.93
C ALA A 137 -30.81 2.52 -2.62
N GLY A 138 -30.09 1.41 -2.62
CA GLY A 138 -29.67 0.76 -1.37
C GLY A 138 -28.41 1.42 -0.84
N LEU A 139 -28.34 1.62 0.46
CA LEU A 139 -27.17 2.14 1.15
C LEU A 139 -26.73 1.12 2.22
N ALA A 140 -25.44 0.80 2.20
CA ALA A 140 -24.79 0.04 3.26
C ALA A 140 -23.69 0.89 3.88
N THR A 141 -23.62 0.92 5.21
CA THR A 141 -22.50 1.52 5.95
C THR A 141 -21.92 0.53 6.94
N LEU A 142 -20.60 0.47 7.01
CA LEU A 142 -19.85 -0.43 7.88
C LEU A 142 -18.82 0.38 8.68
N ASN A 143 -18.87 0.28 9.99
CA ASN A 143 -17.77 0.65 10.87
C ASN A 143 -16.94 -0.60 11.17
N LEU A 144 -15.74 -0.68 10.62
CA LEU A 144 -14.87 -1.86 10.80
C LEU A 144 -14.31 -1.99 12.22
N SER A 145 -14.15 -0.88 12.95
CA SER A 145 -13.63 -0.88 14.32
C SER A 145 -14.65 -1.39 15.34
N SER A 146 -15.94 -1.05 15.16
CA SER A 146 -17.02 -1.47 16.05
C SER A 146 -17.79 -2.70 15.55
N GLY A 147 -17.62 -3.07 14.27
CA GLY A 147 -18.39 -4.13 13.61
C GLY A 147 -19.84 -3.73 13.27
N GLN A 148 -20.21 -2.45 13.44
CA GLN A 148 -21.56 -1.99 13.14
C GLN A 148 -21.82 -1.96 11.64
N LEU A 149 -22.84 -2.70 11.20
CA LEU A 149 -23.33 -2.71 9.83
C LEU A 149 -24.78 -2.20 9.80
N ILE A 150 -25.03 -1.17 9.00
CA ILE A 150 -26.37 -0.59 8.78
C ILE A 150 -26.71 -0.70 7.30
N LEU A 151 -27.93 -1.18 7.01
CA LEU A 151 -28.52 -1.29 5.68
C LEU A 151 -29.79 -0.45 5.63
N SER A 152 -29.98 0.34 4.57
CA SER A 152 -31.17 1.18 4.36
C SER A 152 -31.55 1.29 2.89
#